data_AF-A0A392P3H9-F1
#
_entry.id   AF-A0A392P3H9-F1
#
_cell.length_a   1.000
_cell.length_b   1.000
_cell.length_c   1.000
_cell.angle_alpha   90.00
_cell.angle_beta   90.00
_cell.angle_gamma   90.00
#
_symmetry.space_group_name_H-M   'P 1'
#
loop_
_entity.id
_entity.type
_entity.pdbx_description
1 polymer ?
#
loop_
_entity_poly.entity_id
_entity_poly.type
_entity_poly.pdbx_seq_one_letter_code
_entity_poly.pdbx_strand_id
1 'polypeptide(L)'
;MILHFDLGLVCDRKLSLKDLMKVLRDFFKHLGMTKLKFKPAFNPYTEPSMEIFGYHEGFKKYVEVGNSGMFRPEMLRPMGLPEDVQVIAWGLSLE
;
A
#
# COMPACT_ATOMS: atom_id res chain seq x y z
N MET A 1 23.24 4.47 -10.31
CA MET A 1 22.02 3.67 -10.54
C MET A 1 20.84 4.53 -10.12
N ILE A 2 19.88 4.75 -11.00
CA ILE A 2 18.66 5.52 -10.72
C ILE A 2 17.51 4.51 -10.72
N LEU A 3 16.64 4.59 -9.71
CA LEU A 3 15.44 3.76 -9.56
C LEU A 3 14.18 4.65 -9.64
N HIS A 4 13.07 4.06 -10.07
CA HIS A 4 11.77 4.69 -10.29
C HIS A 4 10.72 3.96 -9.45
N PHE A 5 9.92 4.75 -8.76
CA PHE A 5 8.87 4.25 -7.89
C PHE A 5 7.53 4.80 -8.35
N ASP A 6 6.53 3.91 -8.38
CA ASP A 6 5.13 4.28 -8.51
C ASP A 6 4.54 4.40 -7.10
N LEU A 7 3.96 5.57 -6.81
CA LEU A 7 3.36 5.90 -5.51
C LEU A 7 1.90 6.27 -5.74
N GLY A 8 1.01 5.66 -4.96
CA GLY A 8 -0.41 5.98 -4.95
C GLY A 8 -0.92 6.26 -3.53
N LEU A 9 -1.90 7.15 -3.43
CA LEU A 9 -2.60 7.43 -2.18
C LEU A 9 -4.07 7.80 -2.44
N VAL A 10 -4.91 7.54 -1.45
CA VAL A 10 -6.31 7.99 -1.41
C VAL A 10 -6.58 8.65 -0.07
N CYS A 11 -7.18 9.84 -0.11
CA CYS A 11 -7.51 10.67 1.04
C CYS A 11 -9.03 10.84 1.10
N ASP A 12 -9.66 10.28 2.13
CA ASP A 12 -11.12 10.35 2.33
C ASP A 12 -11.47 10.08 3.80
N ARG A 13 -12.75 10.24 4.14
CA ARG A 13 -13.29 9.93 5.46
C ARG A 13 -13.68 8.47 5.57
N LYS A 14 -13.48 7.90 6.76
CA LYS A 14 -13.83 6.51 7.11
C LYS A 14 -13.07 5.45 6.29
N LEU A 15 -11.88 5.78 5.78
CA LEU A 15 -11.01 4.78 5.17
C LEU A 15 -10.47 3.84 6.23
N SER A 16 -10.34 2.57 5.85
CA SER A 16 -9.82 1.49 6.68
C SER A 16 -8.76 0.67 5.94
N LEU A 17 -8.07 -0.21 6.66
CA LEU A 17 -7.12 -1.15 6.07
C LEU A 17 -7.77 -2.05 5.00
N LYS A 18 -9.06 -2.37 5.16
CA LYS A 18 -9.83 -3.16 4.19
C LYS A 18 -9.94 -2.43 2.85
N ASP A 19 -10.10 -1.11 2.85
CA ASP A 19 -10.21 -0.31 1.64
C ASP A 19 -8.87 -0.28 0.90
N LEU A 20 -7.76 -0.13 1.63
CA LEU A 20 -6.41 -0.27 1.08
C LEU A 20 -6.20 -1.65 0.44
N MET A 21 -6.53 -2.74 1.14
CA MET A 21 -6.42 -4.08 0.58
C MET A 21 -7.28 -4.26 -0.68
N LYS A 22 -8.47 -3.65 -0.72
CA LYS A 22 -9.35 -3.71 -1.90
C LYS A 22 -8.72 -2.97 -3.08
N VAL A 23 -8.26 -1.73 -2.87
CA VAL A 23 -7.60 -0.93 -3.91
C VAL A 23 -6.40 -1.67 -4.47
N LEU A 24 -5.55 -2.24 -3.61
CA LEU A 24 -4.39 -3.01 -4.05
C LEU A 24 -4.78 -4.26 -4.84
N ARG A 25 -5.78 -5.02 -4.38
CA ARG A 25 -6.28 -6.19 -5.13
C ARG A 25 -6.81 -5.80 -6.51
N ASP A 26 -7.56 -4.71 -6.60
CA ASP A 26 -8.09 -4.23 -7.88
C ASP A 26 -6.97 -3.73 -8.78
N PHE A 27 -6.01 -2.94 -8.26
CA PHE A 27 -4.84 -2.45 -8.99
C PHE A 27 -4.04 -3.60 -9.59
N PHE A 28 -3.58 -4.55 -8.77
CA PHE A 28 -2.78 -5.69 -9.23
C PHE A 28 -3.56 -6.64 -10.15
N LYS A 29 -4.88 -6.76 -9.97
CA LYS A 29 -5.73 -7.54 -10.88
C LYS A 29 -5.69 -6.96 -12.30
N HIS A 30 -5.70 -5.64 -12.47
CA HIS A 30 -5.57 -5.01 -13.79
C HIS A 30 -4.19 -5.24 -14.41
N LEU A 31 -3.16 -5.52 -13.59
CA LEU A 31 -1.83 -5.92 -14.02
C LEU A 31 -1.67 -7.44 -14.23
N GLY A 32 -2.77 -8.21 -14.12
CA GLY A 32 -2.75 -9.68 -14.30
C GLY A 32 -2.31 -10.47 -13.06
N MET A 33 -2.08 -9.82 -11.91
CA MET A 33 -1.71 -10.46 -10.65
C MET A 33 -2.92 -10.65 -9.73
N THR A 34 -3.43 -11.88 -9.64
CA THR A 34 -4.64 -12.20 -8.85
C THR A 34 -4.35 -12.86 -7.51
N LYS A 35 -3.18 -13.50 -7.36
CA LYS A 35 -2.76 -14.20 -6.14
C LYS A 35 -1.91 -13.27 -5.27
N LEU A 36 -2.58 -12.50 -4.41
CA LEU A 36 -1.93 -11.61 -3.45
C LEU A 36 -2.01 -12.11 -2.01
N LYS A 37 -0.92 -11.92 -1.28
CA LYS A 37 -0.84 -12.00 0.19
C LYS A 37 -0.37 -10.66 0.75
N PHE A 38 -0.82 -10.35 1.95
CA PHE A 38 -0.41 -9.17 2.69
C PHE A 38 0.24 -9.62 3.99
N LYS A 39 1.39 -9.04 4.32
CA LYS A 39 2.14 -9.35 5.53
C LYS A 39 2.26 -8.07 6.36
N PRO A 40 1.91 -8.07 7.65
CA PRO A 40 2.14 -6.92 8.52
C PRO A 40 3.60 -6.48 8.46
N ALA A 41 3.79 -5.17 8.40
CA ALA A 41 5.10 -4.53 8.32
C ALA A 41 5.17 -3.36 9.29
N PHE A 42 6.35 -2.76 9.40
CA PHE A 42 6.55 -1.52 10.14
C PHE A 42 7.07 -0.45 9.19
N ASN A 43 6.38 0.69 9.13
CA ASN A 43 6.89 1.90 8.51
C ASN A 43 6.74 3.05 9.52
N PRO A 44 7.70 3.98 9.63
CA PRO A 44 7.64 5.05 10.62
C PRO A 44 6.39 5.95 10.53
N TYR A 45 5.87 6.13 9.32
CA TYR A 45 4.82 7.08 8.97
C TYR A 45 3.45 6.44 8.66
N THR A 46 3.35 5.10 8.65
CA THR A 46 2.05 4.40 8.51
C THR A 46 1.79 3.43 9.65
N GLU A 47 0.55 3.40 10.13
CA GLU A 47 0.05 2.45 11.13
C GLU A 47 -1.47 2.25 10.91
N PRO A 48 -1.95 1.04 10.54
CA PRO A 48 -1.19 -0.18 10.23
C PRO A 48 -0.43 -0.13 8.89
N SER A 49 0.61 -0.97 8.76
CA SER A 49 1.43 -1.14 7.54
C SER A 49 1.44 -2.58 7.04
N MET A 50 1.59 -2.78 5.73
CA MET A 50 1.67 -4.11 5.10
C MET A 50 2.61 -4.13 3.87
N GLU A 51 3.46 -5.15 3.82
CA GLU A 51 4.12 -5.60 2.58
C GLU A 51 3.12 -6.38 1.72
N ILE A 52 3.28 -6.26 0.40
CA ILE A 52 2.43 -6.89 -0.61
C ILE A 52 3.23 -7.97 -1.31
N PHE A 53 2.70 -9.18 -1.36
CA PHE A 53 3.34 -10.33 -2.00
C PHE A 53 2.48 -10.87 -3.14
N GLY A 54 3.04 -10.95 -4.34
CA GLY A 54 2.43 -11.59 -5.51
C GLY A 54 2.99 -12.99 -5.75
N TYR A 55 2.17 -13.94 -6.20
CA TYR A 55 2.67 -15.26 -6.58
C TYR A 55 3.29 -15.22 -7.99
N HIS A 56 4.56 -15.59 -8.10
CA HIS A 56 5.28 -15.65 -9.37
C HIS A 56 5.27 -17.09 -9.91
N GLU A 57 4.51 -17.35 -10.98
CA GLU A 57 4.31 -18.69 -11.55
C GLU A 57 5.64 -19.35 -11.98
N GLY A 58 6.58 -18.59 -12.57
CA GLY A 58 7.88 -19.12 -13.00
C GLY A 58 8.80 -19.54 -11.85
N PHE A 59 8.68 -18.92 -10.68
CA PHE A 59 9.50 -19.24 -9.49
C PHE A 59 8.75 -20.11 -8.48
N LYS A 60 7.46 -20.34 -8.71
CA LYS A 60 6.54 -21.08 -7.84
C LYS A 60 6.55 -20.59 -6.39
N LYS A 61 6.77 -19.29 -6.16
CA LYS A 61 6.86 -18.68 -4.83
C LYS A 61 6.19 -17.30 -4.78
N TYR A 62 5.86 -16.86 -3.57
CA TYR A 62 5.46 -15.48 -3.32
C TYR A 62 6.70 -14.59 -3.30
N VAL A 63 6.65 -13.50 -4.05
CA VAL A 63 7.68 -12.46 -4.10
C VAL A 63 7.09 -11.15 -3.63
N GLU A 64 7.89 -10.34 -2.95
CA GLU A 64 7.50 -8.99 -2.58
C GLU A 64 7.32 -8.15 -3.85
N VAL A 65 6.21 -7.44 -3.95
CA VAL A 65 5.89 -6.58 -5.09
C VAL A 65 5.68 -5.13 -4.68
N GLY A 66 5.67 -4.83 -3.38
CA GLY A 66 5.63 -3.46 -2.86
C GLY A 66 5.23 -3.38 -1.40
N ASN A 67 5.04 -2.15 -0.92
CA ASN A 67 4.74 -1.82 0.47
C ASN A 67 3.57 -0.83 0.55
N SER A 68 2.86 -0.80 1.67
CA SER A 68 1.65 0.01 1.85
C SER A 68 1.32 0.27 3.32
N GLY A 69 0.43 1.23 3.57
CA GLY A 69 -0.11 1.47 4.91
C GLY A 69 -1.07 2.64 4.99
N MET A 70 -1.58 2.87 6.20
CA MET A 70 -2.44 4.02 6.53
C MET A 70 -1.58 5.10 7.20
N PHE A 71 -1.56 6.34 6.71
CA PHE A 71 -0.74 7.39 7.32
C PHE A 71 -1.17 7.65 8.77
N ARG A 72 -0.17 7.81 9.64
CA ARG A 72 -0.38 8.08 11.06
C ARG A 72 -0.95 9.49 11.27
N PRO A 73 -1.86 9.70 12.23
CA PRO A 73 -2.43 11.02 12.49
C PRO A 73 -1.37 12.11 12.74
N GLU A 74 -0.30 11.81 13.48
CA GLU A 74 0.79 12.76 13.75
C GLU A 74 1.55 13.22 12.51
N MET A 75 1.50 12.47 11.41
CA MET A 75 2.06 12.88 10.13
C MET A 75 1.10 13.81 9.38
N LEU A 76 -0.21 13.59 9.49
CA LEU A 76 -1.25 14.35 8.79
C LEU A 76 -1.60 15.68 9.47
N ARG A 77 -1.63 15.72 10.80
CA ARG A 77 -1.96 16.92 11.59
C ARG A 77 -1.17 18.18 11.21
N PRO A 78 0.17 18.15 11.08
CA PRO A 78 0.92 19.35 10.69
C PRO A 78 0.61 19.84 9.27
N MET A 79 -0.04 19.01 8.43
CA MET A 79 -0.49 19.40 7.09
C MET A 79 -1.85 20.14 7.11
N GLY A 80 -2.52 20.25 8.26
CA GLY A 80 -3.80 20.95 8.41
C GLY A 80 -5.01 20.15 7.91
N LEU A 81 -4.89 18.83 7.76
CA LEU A 81 -6.02 17.98 7.40
C LEU A 81 -7.00 17.84 8.59
N PRO A 82 -8.33 17.79 8.33
CA PRO A 82 -9.31 17.49 9.37
C PRO A 82 -9.04 16.15 10.07
N GLU A 83 -9.28 16.05 11.38
CA GLU A 83 -9.02 14.83 12.18
C GLU A 83 -9.86 13.60 11.73
N ASP A 84 -10.95 13.82 11.01
CA ASP A 84 -11.82 12.76 10.48
C ASP A 84 -11.38 12.25 9.09
N VAL A 85 -10.30 12.80 8.54
CA VAL A 85 -9.69 12.38 7.27
C VAL A 85 -8.61 11.34 7.53
N GLN A 86 -8.64 10.26 6.75
CA GLN A 86 -7.60 9.23 6.73
C GLN A 86 -6.96 9.18 5.35
N VAL A 87 -5.72 8.72 5.29
CA VAL A 87 -5.00 8.50 4.03
C VAL A 87 -4.46 7.09 3.98
N ILE A 88 -4.82 6.36 2.93
CA ILE A 88 -4.23 5.06 2.58
C ILE A 88 -3.22 5.28 1.47
N ALA A 89 -2.05 4.63 1.53
CA ALA A 89 -0.99 4.81 0.55
C ALA A 89 -0.25 3.50 0.26
N TRP A 90 0.38 3.43 -0.92
CA TRP A 90 1.23 2.33 -1.35
C TRP A 90 2.36 2.80 -2.26
N GLY A 91 3.40 1.98 -2.37
CA GLY A 91 4.53 2.23 -3.24
C GLY A 91 5.14 0.94 -3.78
N LEU A 92 5.45 0.95 -5.07
CA LEU A 92 6.00 -0.17 -5.84
C LEU A 92 7.24 0.32 -6.63
N SER A 93 8.22 -0.55 -6.86
CA SER A 93 9.29 -0.28 -7.83
C SER A 93 8.83 -0.66 -9.24
N LEU A 94 9.31 0.08 -10.25
CA LEU A 94 9.01 -0.17 -11.67
C LEU A 94 10.13 -0.97 -12.38
N GLU A 95 11.21 -1.29 -11.68
CA GLU A 95 12.38 -2.03 -12.20
C GLU A 95 12.24 -3.55 -12.16
#